data_AF-A0A954I8Q8-F1
#
_entry.id   AF-A0A954I8Q8-F1
#
_cell.length_a   1.000
_cell.length_b   1.000
_cell.length_c   1.000
_cell.angle_alpha   90.00
_cell.angle_beta   90.00
_cell.angle_gamma   90.00
#
_symmetry.space_group_name_H-M   'P 1'
#
loop_
_entity.id
_entity.type
_entity.pdbx_description
1 polymer ?
#
loop_
_entity_poly.entity_id
_entity_poly.type
_entity_poly.pdbx_seq_one_letter_code
_entity_poly.pdbx_strand_id
1 'polypeptide(L)'
;MNYVADLKSTDTVLSRSVRLPLSAVLLGILLFSAGCTEPAEQAESNSNEVPVGTTESSQCSDALATAVARALPENFMPHTAPRQIVNGLNSWLSRCGQQELESVKLSEATQQLLSPSALRYVTAARFTVADAVYIRDALLLNALTQSVWERADAASDRKVATDQERVSLLFAEVIRTISLMNDDEVRVPIGLYEVLLTGRGTANDRAWAMGEALRQRKIDGILLLTEAAPVADNSNPLDSAAGLVAVVLEEGVLLCDPQGGTLVDIAPDQAMNQLNQHDRWKDCSVRIIAQPGAFSPRTWILEQNLLADYAAVLFEELAGGTTSVRPLTERISAVTASPNGTRSLQVWDYPEQQVDMSSSLTEEQRRDYTMLLRPFDAPFERDPLKHTSLPLPPGVDPESLSDEEKLALKLETLRLRTESLAESADEMFGRESRRLLTTRVQQLTGASAEQLIPSFQQVAIGSRQESISIEILNEFSQQETRTFPLPELIRQVHQSAVGNALYWTAMSQLAQGNDGIAIAAFRSYRRQFPAGVWTYPSLMHESIALHNQRQIDAAIAALKEADVAENPERVRVQRMLAELAAGNTDGASGETPPAETPPA
;
A
#
# COMPACT_ATOMS: atom_id res chain seq x y z
N MET A 1 -49.46 0.36 3.98
CA MET A 1 -50.92 0.19 4.15
C MET A 1 -51.27 -1.23 3.72
N ASN A 2 -51.79 -2.00 4.68
CA ASN A 2 -52.32 -3.38 4.67
C ASN A 2 -52.49 -4.09 3.32
N TYR A 3 -52.01 -5.34 3.22
CA TYR A 3 -52.87 -6.51 2.96
C TYR A 3 -52.12 -7.83 3.25
N VAL A 4 -52.78 -8.68 4.02
CA VAL A 4 -52.45 -10.08 4.31
C VAL A 4 -53.40 -10.94 3.46
N ALA A 5 -52.87 -11.92 2.71
CA ALA A 5 -53.49 -13.18 2.25
C ALA A 5 -52.52 -13.83 1.24
N ASP A 6 -51.92 -14.98 1.55
CA ASP A 6 -52.44 -16.35 1.32
C ASP A 6 -52.40 -16.76 -0.17
N LEU A 7 -51.68 -17.84 -0.51
CA LEU A 7 -51.98 -18.78 -1.61
C LEU A 7 -50.93 -19.92 -1.71
N LYS A 8 -51.37 -21.11 -1.26
CA LYS A 8 -51.35 -22.42 -1.94
C LYS A 8 -50.01 -23.07 -2.36
N SER A 9 -49.63 -24.06 -1.54
CA SER A 9 -49.50 -25.49 -1.90
C SER A 9 -49.67 -25.86 -3.39
N THR A 10 -48.59 -26.33 -4.00
CA THR A 10 -48.61 -27.39 -5.02
C THR A 10 -47.43 -28.34 -4.79
N ASP A 11 -47.75 -29.55 -4.33
CA ASP A 11 -46.91 -30.74 -4.48
C ASP A 11 -46.91 -31.17 -5.95
N THR A 12 -45.74 -31.52 -6.52
CA THR A 12 -45.43 -32.89 -6.96
C THR A 12 -44.11 -32.99 -7.77
N VAL A 13 -43.23 -33.87 -7.27
CA VAL A 13 -42.44 -34.89 -7.99
C VAL A 13 -41.33 -34.42 -8.96
N LEU A 14 -40.07 -34.57 -8.53
CA LEU A 14 -39.15 -35.54 -9.14
C LEU A 14 -37.93 -35.78 -8.22
N SER A 15 -37.95 -36.95 -7.59
CA SER A 15 -36.86 -37.55 -6.84
C SER A 15 -35.75 -38.06 -7.77
N ARG A 16 -34.50 -37.63 -7.56
CA ARG A 16 -33.33 -38.45 -7.87
C ARG A 16 -32.34 -38.39 -6.70
N SER A 17 -32.49 -39.38 -5.84
CA SER A 17 -31.61 -39.70 -4.72
C SER A 17 -30.39 -40.44 -5.27
N VAL A 18 -29.24 -39.78 -5.36
CA VAL A 18 -27.96 -40.49 -5.49
C VAL A 18 -27.45 -40.76 -4.09
N ARG A 19 -27.62 -42.00 -3.64
CA ARG A 19 -27.07 -42.55 -2.40
C ARG A 19 -25.58 -42.84 -2.62
N LEU A 20 -24.70 -42.13 -1.94
CA LEU A 20 -23.29 -42.53 -1.78
C LEU A 20 -23.14 -43.29 -0.45
N PRO A 21 -22.60 -44.53 -0.46
CA PRO A 21 -22.53 -45.34 0.75
C PRO A 21 -21.43 -44.86 1.71
N LEU A 22 -21.87 -44.55 2.92
CA LEU A 22 -21.10 -44.25 4.10
C LEU A 22 -20.53 -45.55 4.69
N SER A 23 -19.53 -46.18 4.07
CA SER A 23 -18.87 -47.40 4.59
C SER A 23 -17.55 -47.70 3.86
N ALA A 24 -16.46 -47.00 4.20
CA ALA A 24 -15.06 -47.47 4.04
C ALA A 24 -14.03 -46.38 4.46
N VAL A 25 -13.99 -45.99 5.73
CA VAL A 25 -12.82 -45.29 6.31
C VAL A 25 -12.57 -45.88 7.70
N LEU A 26 -12.06 -47.12 7.71
CA LEU A 26 -11.63 -47.81 8.92
C LEU A 26 -10.63 -48.91 8.55
N LEU A 27 -9.53 -48.54 7.89
CA LEU A 27 -8.28 -49.32 7.84
C LEU A 27 -7.18 -48.48 7.18
N GLY A 28 -6.26 -47.95 7.98
CA GLY A 28 -5.15 -47.14 7.47
C GLY A 28 -4.39 -46.34 8.52
N ILE A 29 -4.34 -46.82 9.77
CA ILE A 29 -3.41 -46.34 10.79
C ILE A 29 -2.59 -47.56 11.21
N LEU A 30 -1.42 -47.71 10.60
CA LEU A 30 -0.26 -48.51 11.02
C LEU A 30 0.66 -48.62 9.81
N LEU A 31 1.71 -47.78 9.78
CA LEU A 31 3.03 -48.04 9.18
C LEU A 31 3.81 -46.71 9.05
N PHE A 32 4.31 -46.18 10.17
CA PHE A 32 5.54 -45.38 10.21
C PHE A 32 6.16 -45.51 11.61
N SER A 33 6.91 -46.59 11.81
CA SER A 33 7.80 -46.78 12.95
C SER A 33 9.08 -47.45 12.45
N ALA A 34 10.11 -46.65 12.18
CA ALA A 34 11.52 -47.05 12.16
C ALA A 34 12.41 -45.80 11.93
N GLY A 35 12.70 -45.08 13.01
CA GLY A 35 13.77 -44.08 13.07
C GLY A 35 14.44 -44.22 14.43
N CYS A 36 15.57 -44.91 14.45
CA CYS A 36 16.31 -45.30 15.64
C CYS A 36 16.74 -44.08 16.46
N THR A 37 16.28 -44.03 17.71
CA THR A 37 16.86 -43.22 18.79
C THR A 37 17.80 -44.11 19.60
N GLU A 38 19.11 -43.85 19.49
CA GLU A 38 20.10 -44.40 20.43
C GLU A 38 20.09 -43.57 21.72
N PRO A 39 20.26 -44.21 22.90
CA PRO A 39 20.32 -43.52 24.17
C PRO A 39 21.68 -42.86 24.36
N ALA A 40 21.67 -41.57 24.71
CA ALA A 40 22.86 -40.80 25.06
C ALA A 40 23.51 -41.36 26.33
N GLU A 41 24.69 -41.96 26.15
CA GLU A 41 25.63 -42.30 27.20
C GLU A 41 26.36 -41.01 27.60
N GLN A 42 26.24 -40.62 28.88
CA GLN A 42 26.96 -39.49 29.45
C GLN A 42 28.46 -39.83 29.53
N ALA A 43 29.21 -39.42 28.53
CA ALA A 43 30.66 -39.32 28.58
C ALA A 43 31.07 -37.86 28.83
N GLU A 44 31.64 -37.60 30.00
CA GLU A 44 32.43 -36.40 30.26
C GLU A 44 33.64 -36.38 29.30
N SER A 45 33.48 -35.69 28.18
CA SER A 45 34.56 -35.39 27.26
C SER A 45 34.97 -33.93 27.43
N ASN A 46 36.07 -33.72 28.14
CA ASN A 46 36.85 -32.48 28.07
C ASN A 46 37.43 -32.35 26.66
N SER A 47 36.65 -31.84 25.71
CA SER A 47 37.15 -31.34 24.44
C SER A 47 37.05 -29.83 24.45
N ASN A 48 38.22 -29.18 24.56
CA ASN A 48 38.44 -27.81 24.10
C ASN A 48 38.07 -27.77 22.60
N GLU A 49 36.81 -27.54 22.29
CA GLU A 49 36.40 -27.08 20.97
C GLU A 49 36.95 -25.66 20.81
N VAL A 50 38.03 -25.56 20.04
CA VAL A 50 38.46 -24.30 19.45
C VAL A 50 37.25 -23.76 18.68
N PRO A 51 36.77 -22.53 18.94
CA PRO A 51 35.63 -21.99 18.23
C PRO A 51 35.98 -21.98 16.74
N VAL A 52 35.21 -22.73 15.96
CA VAL A 52 35.22 -22.65 14.50
C VAL A 52 34.98 -21.19 14.17
N GLY A 53 36.03 -20.49 13.75
CA GLY A 53 35.99 -19.07 13.46
C GLY A 53 34.92 -18.83 12.40
N THR A 54 33.81 -18.20 12.77
CA THR A 54 32.93 -17.52 11.83
C THR A 54 33.82 -16.63 10.99
N THR A 55 33.93 -16.92 9.69
CA THR A 55 34.73 -16.13 8.75
C THR A 55 34.23 -14.69 8.80
N GLU A 56 35.12 -13.70 8.71
CA GLU A 56 34.74 -12.27 8.78
C GLU A 56 33.63 -11.90 7.77
N SER A 57 33.60 -12.60 6.63
CA SER A 57 32.54 -12.50 5.62
C SER A 57 31.16 -12.88 6.15
N SER A 58 31.03 -13.92 6.98
CA SER A 58 29.73 -14.29 7.57
C SER A 58 29.25 -13.23 8.55
N GLN A 59 30.16 -12.69 9.37
CA GLN A 59 29.83 -11.62 10.32
C GLN A 59 29.36 -10.34 9.63
N CYS A 60 29.97 -9.98 8.50
CA CYS A 60 29.54 -8.84 7.69
C CYS A 60 28.15 -9.04 7.11
N SER A 61 27.86 -10.24 6.59
CA SER A 61 26.54 -10.59 6.04
C SER A 61 25.45 -10.57 7.12
N ASP A 62 25.71 -11.19 8.27
CA ASP A 62 24.76 -11.24 9.40
C ASP A 62 24.45 -9.84 9.97
N ALA A 63 25.48 -9.00 10.09
CA ALA A 63 25.34 -7.61 10.54
C ALA A 63 24.48 -6.79 9.57
N LEU A 64 24.70 -6.97 8.26
CA LEU A 64 23.90 -6.30 7.24
C LEU A 64 22.45 -6.80 7.23
N ALA A 65 22.25 -8.12 7.21
CA ALA A 65 20.94 -8.75 7.26
C ALA A 65 20.13 -8.24 8.46
N THR A 66 20.76 -8.14 9.63
CA THR A 66 20.13 -7.59 10.84
C THR A 66 19.75 -6.11 10.69
N ALA A 67 20.58 -5.30 10.02
CA ALA A 67 20.28 -3.90 9.78
C ALA A 67 19.14 -3.72 8.77
N VAL A 68 19.13 -4.49 7.68
CA VAL A 68 18.10 -4.45 6.62
C VAL A 68 16.78 -5.06 7.07
N ALA A 69 16.79 -6.12 7.89
CA ALA A 69 15.58 -6.70 8.47
C ALA A 69 14.78 -5.67 9.30
N ARG A 70 15.47 -4.73 9.96
CA ARG A 70 14.82 -3.61 10.66
C ARG A 70 14.25 -2.56 9.72
N ALA A 71 14.74 -2.53 8.48
CA ALA A 71 14.23 -1.66 7.43
C ALA A 71 13.00 -2.23 6.71
N LEU A 72 12.62 -3.49 6.98
CA LEU A 72 11.42 -4.09 6.40
C LEU A 72 10.17 -3.25 6.73
N PRO A 73 9.21 -3.13 5.79
CA PRO A 73 8.05 -2.24 5.94
C PRO A 73 7.26 -2.44 7.23
N GLU A 74 7.06 -3.70 7.67
CA GLU A 74 6.38 -4.05 8.91
C GLU A 74 7.16 -3.73 10.19
N ASN A 75 8.49 -3.62 10.10
CA ASN A 75 9.39 -3.35 11.22
C ASN A 75 9.80 -1.87 11.30
N PHE A 76 9.71 -1.15 10.19
CA PHE A 76 10.01 0.27 10.06
C PHE A 76 8.88 1.12 10.66
N MET A 77 8.82 1.11 11.99
CA MET A 77 7.85 1.92 12.72
C MET A 77 8.33 3.38 12.78
N PRO A 78 7.41 4.35 12.89
CA PRO A 78 7.76 5.71 13.30
C PRO A 78 8.58 5.74 14.61
N HIS A 79 8.33 4.78 15.50
CA HIS A 79 9.00 4.64 16.80
C HIS A 79 10.24 3.73 16.79
N THR A 80 10.41 2.85 15.79
CA THR A 80 11.68 2.13 15.57
C THR A 80 12.64 3.16 15.05
N ALA A 81 13.30 3.88 15.96
CA ALA A 81 14.01 5.11 15.61
C ALA A 81 14.84 4.86 14.34
N PRO A 82 14.55 5.49 13.19
CA PRO A 82 15.30 5.28 11.95
C PRO A 82 16.82 5.41 12.17
N ARG A 83 17.20 6.17 13.21
CA ARG A 83 18.55 6.22 13.80
C ARG A 83 19.18 4.85 14.10
N GLN A 84 18.46 3.87 14.64
CA GLN A 84 18.98 2.52 14.90
C GLN A 84 19.32 1.78 13.61
N ILE A 85 18.48 1.90 12.57
CA ILE A 85 18.74 1.33 11.24
C ILE A 85 19.99 2.00 10.67
N VAL A 86 20.03 3.33 10.67
CA VAL A 86 21.17 4.12 10.20
C VAL A 86 22.46 3.78 10.95
N ASN A 87 22.40 3.62 12.27
CA ASN A 87 23.55 3.22 13.09
C ASN A 87 24.02 1.80 12.72
N GLY A 88 23.08 0.88 12.47
CA GLY A 88 23.39 -0.47 11.99
C GLY A 88 24.08 -0.45 10.63
N LEU A 89 23.51 0.27 9.65
CA LEU A 89 24.06 0.40 8.30
C LEU A 89 25.45 1.06 8.30
N ASN A 90 25.65 2.13 9.08
CA ASN A 90 26.95 2.80 9.18
C ASN A 90 28.00 1.95 9.95
N SER A 91 27.56 1.18 10.94
CA SER A 91 28.43 0.22 11.63
C SER A 91 28.88 -0.91 10.70
N TRP A 92 27.98 -1.38 9.84
CA TRP A 92 28.32 -2.34 8.80
C TRP A 92 29.26 -1.72 7.76
N LEU A 93 28.93 -0.54 7.21
CA LEU A 93 29.71 0.14 6.18
C LEU A 93 31.15 0.38 6.64
N SER A 94 31.34 0.90 7.85
CA SER A 94 32.67 1.17 8.41
C SER A 94 33.54 -0.09 8.56
N ARG A 95 32.93 -1.26 8.78
CA ARG A 95 33.64 -2.54 8.96
C ARG A 95 33.87 -3.29 7.65
N CYS A 96 32.90 -3.25 6.75
CA CYS A 96 32.80 -4.20 5.64
C CYS A 96 32.83 -3.52 4.26
N GLY A 97 32.33 -2.28 4.12
CA GLY A 97 32.16 -1.62 2.82
C GLY A 97 32.98 -0.35 2.62
N GLN A 98 33.71 0.13 3.63
CA GLN A 98 34.42 1.42 3.59
C GLN A 98 35.47 1.48 2.48
N GLN A 99 36.27 0.41 2.33
CA GLN A 99 37.33 0.35 1.32
C GLN A 99 36.75 0.41 -0.11
N GLU A 100 35.63 -0.28 -0.34
CA GLU A 100 34.94 -0.26 -1.63
C GLU A 100 34.35 1.14 -1.89
N LEU A 101 33.76 1.78 -0.87
CA LEU A 101 33.18 3.13 -0.98
C LEU A 101 34.20 4.17 -1.40
N GLU A 102 35.41 4.11 -0.85
CA GLU A 102 36.49 5.03 -1.21
C GLU A 102 36.98 4.86 -2.65
N SER A 103 36.75 3.68 -3.25
CA SER A 103 37.14 3.39 -4.63
C SER A 103 36.14 3.92 -5.68
N VAL A 104 34.91 4.21 -5.28
CA VAL A 104 33.81 4.60 -6.17
C VAL A 104 33.65 6.12 -6.17
N LYS A 105 33.68 6.72 -7.36
CA LYS A 105 33.52 8.17 -7.52
C LYS A 105 32.41 8.46 -8.53
N LEU A 106 31.57 9.43 -8.19
CA LEU A 106 30.55 9.94 -9.10
C LEU A 106 31.21 10.68 -10.26
N SER A 107 30.82 10.32 -11.48
CA SER A 107 31.26 11.03 -12.68
C SER A 107 30.74 12.47 -12.72
N GLU A 108 31.47 13.35 -13.40
CA GLU A 108 31.06 14.76 -13.59
C GLU A 108 29.70 14.86 -14.32
N ALA A 109 29.45 13.98 -15.29
CA ALA A 109 28.18 13.94 -16.01
C ALA A 109 26.99 13.62 -15.08
N THR A 110 27.17 12.69 -14.13
CA THR A 110 26.15 12.40 -13.11
C THR A 110 25.91 13.60 -12.21
N GLN A 111 26.98 14.31 -11.81
CA GLN A 111 26.86 15.49 -10.94
C GLN A 111 26.07 16.63 -11.60
N GLN A 112 26.17 16.79 -12.92
CA GLN A 112 25.44 17.82 -13.68
C GLN A 112 23.92 17.57 -13.77
N LEU A 113 23.46 16.34 -13.58
CA LEU A 113 22.03 15.99 -13.60
C LEU A 113 21.34 16.18 -12.24
N LEU A 114 22.12 16.36 -11.17
CA LEU A 114 21.64 16.46 -9.79
C LEU A 114 21.49 17.92 -9.35
N SER A 115 20.47 18.18 -8.53
CA SER A 115 20.36 19.45 -7.80
C SER A 115 21.55 19.61 -6.83
N PRO A 116 21.89 20.85 -6.41
CA PRO A 116 22.96 21.05 -5.42
C PRO A 116 22.69 20.40 -4.05
N SER A 117 21.43 20.23 -3.65
CA SER A 117 21.05 19.50 -2.44
C SER A 117 21.22 17.98 -2.65
N ALA A 118 20.71 17.44 -3.76
CA ALA A 118 20.86 16.03 -4.10
C ALA A 118 22.34 15.65 -4.22
N LEU A 119 23.17 16.47 -4.87
CA LEU A 119 24.61 16.19 -4.99
C LEU A 119 25.30 16.08 -3.61
N ARG A 120 24.98 16.98 -2.66
CA ARG A 120 25.51 16.92 -1.29
C ARG A 120 25.06 15.66 -0.55
N TYR A 121 23.82 15.24 -0.79
CA TYR A 121 23.26 14.03 -0.22
C TYR A 121 23.89 12.76 -0.80
N VAL A 122 24.02 12.67 -2.13
CA VAL A 122 24.54 11.52 -2.86
C VAL A 122 26.04 11.30 -2.58
N THR A 123 26.81 12.37 -2.41
CA THR A 123 28.24 12.32 -2.08
C THR A 123 28.55 12.01 -0.62
N ALA A 124 27.55 11.96 0.26
CA ALA A 124 27.77 11.65 1.67
C ALA A 124 28.30 10.22 1.85
N ALA A 125 29.42 10.09 2.59
CA ALA A 125 30.07 8.81 2.86
C ALA A 125 29.40 7.96 3.97
N ARG A 126 28.17 8.30 4.35
CA ARG A 126 27.42 7.63 5.42
C ARG A 126 25.95 7.56 5.08
N PHE A 127 25.28 6.53 5.56
CA PHE A 127 23.83 6.43 5.52
C PHE A 127 23.18 7.45 6.46
N THR A 128 22.00 7.91 6.06
CA THR A 128 21.14 8.89 6.72
C THR A 128 19.74 8.31 6.92
N VAL A 129 18.87 9.05 7.63
CA VAL A 129 17.47 8.63 7.80
C VAL A 129 16.74 8.51 6.46
N ALA A 130 17.01 9.41 5.51
CA ALA A 130 16.45 9.33 4.17
C ALA A 130 16.86 8.05 3.43
N ASP A 131 18.08 7.55 3.63
CA ASP A 131 18.49 6.27 3.05
C ASP A 131 17.73 5.09 3.67
N ALA A 132 17.48 5.11 4.99
CA ALA A 132 16.70 4.07 5.65
C ALA A 132 15.26 4.04 5.14
N VAL A 133 14.64 5.23 4.95
CA VAL A 133 13.32 5.39 4.33
C VAL A 133 13.32 4.86 2.90
N TYR A 134 14.30 5.24 2.09
CA TYR A 134 14.46 4.77 0.70
C TYR A 134 14.58 3.24 0.62
N ILE A 135 15.40 2.62 1.48
CA ILE A 135 15.57 1.16 1.53
C ILE A 135 14.25 0.47 1.87
N ARG A 136 13.51 0.97 2.89
CA ARG A 136 12.16 0.46 3.22
C ARG A 136 11.24 0.50 2.01
N ASP A 137 11.17 1.66 1.35
CA ASP A 137 10.28 1.90 0.23
C ASP A 137 10.63 0.96 -0.95
N ALA A 138 11.93 0.77 -1.24
CA ALA A 138 12.41 -0.16 -2.26
C ALA A 138 12.06 -1.63 -1.95
N LEU A 139 12.20 -2.07 -0.69
CA LEU A 139 11.83 -3.42 -0.26
C LEU A 139 10.32 -3.65 -0.41
N LEU A 140 9.49 -2.68 -0.02
CA LEU A 140 8.04 -2.74 -0.20
C LEU A 140 7.67 -2.87 -1.69
N LEU A 141 8.24 -2.00 -2.53
CA LEU A 141 7.94 -1.97 -3.96
C LEU A 141 8.49 -3.20 -4.70
N ASN A 142 9.61 -3.78 -4.26
CA ASN A 142 10.11 -5.02 -4.83
C ASN A 142 9.09 -6.15 -4.62
N ALA A 143 8.61 -6.32 -3.38
CA ALA A 143 7.60 -7.33 -3.07
C ALA A 143 6.28 -7.07 -3.81
N LEU A 144 5.80 -5.82 -3.85
CA LEU A 144 4.61 -5.42 -4.61
C LEU A 144 4.73 -5.80 -6.08
N THR A 145 5.81 -5.37 -6.75
CA THR A 145 5.99 -5.64 -8.17
C THR A 145 6.20 -7.11 -8.47
N GLN A 146 6.75 -7.88 -7.53
CA GLN A 146 6.88 -9.33 -7.67
C GLN A 146 5.52 -9.97 -7.79
N SER A 147 4.63 -9.65 -6.85
CA SER A 147 3.26 -10.16 -6.87
C SER A 147 2.50 -9.73 -8.12
N VAL A 148 2.68 -8.49 -8.58
CA VAL A 148 2.07 -8.03 -9.84
C VAL A 148 2.55 -8.86 -11.02
N TRP A 149 3.86 -9.12 -11.13
CA TRP A 149 4.43 -9.92 -12.21
C TRP A 149 3.92 -11.36 -12.18
N GLU A 150 3.88 -11.99 -11.01
CA GLU A 150 3.35 -13.34 -10.84
C GLU A 150 1.87 -13.43 -11.24
N ARG A 151 1.07 -12.41 -10.92
CA ARG A 151 -0.35 -12.34 -11.35
C ARG A 151 -0.50 -12.12 -12.84
N ALA A 152 0.31 -11.24 -13.44
CA ALA A 152 0.29 -11.01 -14.87
C ALA A 152 0.65 -12.30 -15.63
N ASP A 153 1.72 -12.99 -15.19
CA ASP A 153 2.16 -14.25 -15.78
C ASP A 153 1.09 -15.33 -15.65
N ALA A 154 0.41 -15.43 -14.50
CA ALA A 154 -0.67 -16.37 -14.29
C ALA A 154 -1.92 -16.08 -15.14
N ALA A 155 -2.19 -14.80 -15.43
CA ALA A 155 -3.33 -14.36 -16.24
C ALA A 155 -3.08 -14.49 -17.76
N SER A 156 -1.82 -14.48 -18.19
CA SER A 156 -1.47 -14.60 -19.61
C SER A 156 -1.70 -16.01 -20.14
N ASP A 157 -2.29 -16.12 -21.33
CA ASP A 157 -2.48 -17.41 -22.03
C ASP A 157 -1.16 -18.17 -22.23
N ARG A 158 -0.05 -17.45 -22.33
CA ARG A 158 1.30 -18.00 -22.52
C ARG A 158 1.97 -18.42 -21.22
N LYS A 159 1.34 -18.18 -20.06
CA LYS A 159 1.91 -18.32 -18.71
C LYS A 159 3.15 -17.46 -18.43
N VAL A 160 3.48 -16.55 -19.36
CA VAL A 160 4.54 -15.56 -19.25
C VAL A 160 3.98 -14.33 -19.95
N ALA A 161 3.67 -13.31 -19.17
CA ALA A 161 3.13 -12.08 -19.69
C ALA A 161 4.22 -11.25 -20.37
N THR A 162 3.82 -10.46 -21.37
CA THR A 162 4.72 -9.47 -21.97
C THR A 162 4.99 -8.33 -20.99
N ASP A 163 6.08 -7.59 -21.18
CA ASP A 163 6.36 -6.44 -20.32
C ASP A 163 5.27 -5.37 -20.44
N GLN A 164 4.63 -5.23 -21.61
CA GLN A 164 3.46 -4.36 -21.77
C GLN A 164 2.29 -4.81 -20.88
N GLU A 165 1.92 -6.10 -20.88
CA GLU A 165 0.84 -6.65 -20.04
C GLU A 165 1.13 -6.43 -18.56
N ARG A 166 2.38 -6.72 -18.16
CA ARG A 166 2.84 -6.59 -16.78
C ARG A 166 2.85 -5.13 -16.32
N VAL A 167 3.40 -4.20 -17.12
CA VAL A 167 3.40 -2.76 -16.83
C VAL A 167 1.98 -2.20 -16.79
N SER A 168 1.10 -2.63 -17.69
CA SER A 168 -0.32 -2.24 -17.69
C SER A 168 -1.00 -2.67 -16.39
N LEU A 169 -0.73 -3.89 -15.91
CA LEU A 169 -1.25 -4.38 -14.63
C LEU A 169 -0.66 -3.61 -13.44
N LEU A 170 0.64 -3.29 -13.45
CA LEU A 170 1.27 -2.46 -12.41
C LEU A 170 0.65 -1.07 -12.35
N PHE A 171 0.44 -0.43 -13.49
CA PHE A 171 -0.19 0.87 -13.57
C PHE A 171 -1.61 0.81 -12.99
N ALA A 172 -2.42 -0.16 -13.41
CA ALA A 172 -3.75 -0.38 -12.84
C ALA A 172 -3.70 -0.61 -11.31
N GLU A 173 -2.71 -1.36 -10.82
CA GLU A 173 -2.50 -1.61 -9.38
C GLU A 173 -2.19 -0.33 -8.61
N VAL A 174 -1.29 0.53 -9.12
CA VAL A 174 -0.94 1.82 -8.50
C VAL A 174 -2.15 2.75 -8.46
N ILE A 175 -2.87 2.87 -9.57
CA ILE A 175 -4.08 3.71 -9.69
C ILE A 175 -5.21 3.22 -8.75
N ARG A 176 -5.33 1.91 -8.58
CA ARG A 176 -6.29 1.26 -7.67
C ARG A 176 -5.89 1.41 -6.19
N THR A 177 -4.60 1.44 -5.91
CA THR A 177 -4.05 1.51 -4.56
C THR A 177 -4.03 2.93 -4.00
N ILE A 178 -3.72 3.93 -4.84
CA ILE A 178 -3.58 5.33 -4.45
C ILE A 178 -4.75 6.11 -5.04
N SER A 179 -5.71 6.51 -4.20
CA SER A 179 -6.80 7.42 -4.59
C SER A 179 -6.35 8.87 -4.50
N LEU A 180 -6.80 9.71 -5.43
CA LEU A 180 -6.48 11.13 -5.42
C LEU A 180 -7.10 11.83 -4.21
N MET A 181 -6.35 12.77 -3.63
CA MET A 181 -6.81 13.70 -2.60
C MET A 181 -7.42 14.94 -3.25
N ASN A 182 -8.30 15.63 -2.52
CA ASN A 182 -8.81 16.92 -2.98
C ASN A 182 -7.74 18.00 -2.84
N ASP A 183 -7.77 19.00 -3.73
CA ASP A 183 -6.84 20.12 -3.71
C ASP A 183 -6.97 20.99 -2.45
N ASP A 184 -8.14 21.00 -1.80
CA ASP A 184 -8.42 21.73 -0.56
C ASP A 184 -8.08 20.94 0.72
N GLU A 185 -7.71 19.67 0.59
CA GLU A 185 -7.34 18.84 1.73
C GLU A 185 -5.94 19.20 2.23
N VAL A 186 -5.84 19.54 3.52
CA VAL A 186 -4.56 19.85 4.15
C VAL A 186 -3.69 18.59 4.15
N ARG A 187 -2.73 18.56 3.21
CA ARG A 187 -1.78 17.47 3.08
C ARG A 187 -0.61 17.68 4.03
N VAL A 188 -0.44 16.76 4.96
CA VAL A 188 0.83 16.59 5.66
C VAL A 188 1.87 16.08 4.66
N PRO A 189 3.06 16.68 4.57
CA PRO A 189 4.15 16.13 3.77
C PRO A 189 4.50 14.72 4.25
N ILE A 190 4.38 13.74 3.36
CA ILE A 190 4.57 12.32 3.66
C ILE A 190 5.41 11.62 2.60
N GLY A 191 6.11 10.57 2.99
CA GLY A 191 6.90 9.75 2.09
C GLY A 191 6.04 8.77 1.28
N LEU A 192 6.71 8.04 0.38
CA LEU A 192 6.05 7.10 -0.53
C LEU A 192 5.38 5.93 0.20
N TYR A 193 6.01 5.43 1.27
CA TYR A 193 5.40 4.41 2.12
C TYR A 193 4.06 4.85 2.69
N GLU A 194 4.01 6.06 3.27
CA GLU A 194 2.79 6.57 3.88
C GLU A 194 1.69 6.80 2.84
N VAL A 195 2.04 7.24 1.61
CA VAL A 195 1.11 7.29 0.47
C VAL A 195 0.54 5.89 0.16
N LEU A 196 1.37 4.87 0.01
CA LEU A 196 0.94 3.50 -0.30
C LEU A 196 0.10 2.90 0.83
N LEU A 197 0.54 3.13 2.07
CA LEU A 197 -0.08 2.63 3.29
C LEU A 197 -1.48 3.22 3.46
N THR A 198 -1.58 4.56 3.44
CA THR A 198 -2.87 5.27 3.53
C THR A 198 -3.72 5.04 2.29
N GLY A 199 -3.11 4.77 1.13
CA GLY A 199 -3.77 4.63 -0.16
C GLY A 199 -4.29 5.96 -0.71
N ARG A 200 -3.72 7.08 -0.27
CA ARG A 200 -4.15 8.44 -0.65
C ARG A 200 -2.95 9.27 -1.06
N GLY A 201 -3.09 10.04 -2.14
CA GLY A 201 -2.02 10.89 -2.64
C GLY A 201 -2.46 11.76 -3.80
N THR A 202 -1.48 12.37 -4.47
CA THR A 202 -1.66 13.19 -5.66
C THR A 202 -1.32 12.40 -6.93
N ALA A 203 -1.55 13.00 -8.10
CA ALA A 203 -1.08 12.43 -9.37
C ALA A 203 0.45 12.28 -9.40
N ASN A 204 1.19 13.19 -8.74
CA ASN A 204 2.64 13.08 -8.60
C ASN A 204 3.02 11.88 -7.72
N ASP A 205 2.27 11.60 -6.65
CA ASP A 205 2.55 10.42 -5.82
C ASP A 205 2.31 9.11 -6.57
N ARG A 206 1.30 9.06 -7.45
CA ARG A 206 1.09 7.93 -8.37
C ARG A 206 2.25 7.77 -9.34
N ALA A 207 2.70 8.87 -9.97
CA ALA A 207 3.85 8.84 -10.87
C ALA A 207 5.13 8.39 -10.15
N TRP A 208 5.35 8.87 -8.92
CA TRP A 208 6.46 8.48 -8.07
C TRP A 208 6.42 6.99 -7.72
N ALA A 209 5.28 6.49 -7.24
CA ALA A 209 5.06 5.08 -6.94
C ALA A 209 5.32 4.21 -8.16
N MET A 210 4.79 4.60 -9.32
CA MET A 210 4.96 3.88 -10.58
C MET A 210 6.43 3.81 -11.01
N GLY A 211 7.14 4.95 -11.00
CA GLY A 211 8.55 4.99 -11.43
C GLY A 211 9.46 4.17 -10.53
N GLU A 212 9.33 4.29 -9.21
CA GLU A 212 10.11 3.49 -8.27
C GLU A 212 9.76 1.99 -8.33
N ALA A 213 8.49 1.65 -8.58
CA ALA A 213 8.07 0.26 -8.80
C ALA A 213 8.69 -0.33 -10.07
N LEU A 214 8.64 0.38 -11.20
CA LEU A 214 9.28 -0.04 -12.45
C LEU A 214 10.78 -0.27 -12.29
N ARG A 215 11.45 0.57 -11.50
CA ARG A 215 12.88 0.44 -11.20
C ARG A 215 13.21 -0.87 -10.49
N GLN A 216 12.34 -1.39 -9.61
CA GLN A 216 12.53 -2.70 -8.99
C GLN A 216 12.55 -3.86 -10.00
N ARG A 217 11.97 -3.65 -11.18
CA ARG A 217 11.99 -4.61 -12.30
C ARG A 217 12.99 -4.23 -13.39
N LYS A 218 13.83 -3.21 -13.16
CA LYS A 218 14.78 -2.65 -14.13
C LYS A 218 14.12 -2.22 -15.44
N ILE A 219 12.87 -1.75 -15.35
CA ILE A 219 12.15 -1.13 -16.47
C ILE A 219 12.30 0.37 -16.33
N ASP A 220 12.72 1.02 -17.40
CA ASP A 220 12.99 2.45 -17.38
C ASP A 220 11.69 3.25 -17.51
N GLY A 221 11.36 4.01 -16.46
CA GLY A 221 10.22 4.92 -16.43
C GLY A 221 10.68 6.36 -16.22
N ILE A 222 10.17 7.29 -17.03
CA ILE A 222 10.47 8.72 -16.92
C ILE A 222 9.19 9.54 -16.97
N LEU A 223 9.22 10.71 -16.35
CA LEU A 223 8.09 11.63 -16.31
C LEU A 223 8.27 12.71 -17.39
N LEU A 224 7.26 12.86 -18.24
CA LEU A 224 7.15 13.92 -19.22
C LEU A 224 6.28 15.04 -18.65
N LEU A 225 6.82 16.25 -18.61
CA LEU A 225 6.12 17.45 -18.14
C LEU A 225 6.12 18.53 -19.21
N THR A 226 5.02 19.28 -19.29
CA THR A 226 4.86 20.40 -20.23
C THR A 226 4.43 21.65 -19.48
N GLU A 227 4.91 22.81 -19.91
CA GLU A 227 4.48 24.12 -19.37
C GLU A 227 3.13 24.55 -19.95
N ALA A 228 2.69 23.92 -21.05
CA ALA A 228 1.42 24.22 -21.67
C ALA A 228 0.25 23.68 -20.83
N ALA A 229 -0.69 24.58 -20.51
CA ALA A 229 -1.85 24.26 -19.69
C ALA A 229 -2.68 23.12 -20.30
N PRO A 230 -3.21 22.21 -19.46
CA PRO A 230 -4.09 21.14 -19.92
C PRO A 230 -5.38 21.74 -20.50
N VAL A 231 -5.90 21.11 -21.56
CA VAL A 231 -7.19 21.45 -22.13
C VAL A 231 -8.28 20.85 -21.24
N ALA A 232 -9.37 21.59 -21.03
CA ALA A 232 -10.49 21.14 -20.19
C ALA A 232 -11.28 19.96 -20.79
N ASP A 233 -11.11 19.68 -22.08
CA ASP A 233 -11.68 18.50 -22.72
C ASP A 233 -10.86 17.26 -22.36
N ASN A 234 -11.50 16.34 -21.64
CA ASN A 234 -10.89 15.13 -21.11
C ASN A 234 -10.99 13.92 -22.06
N SER A 235 -11.46 14.13 -23.30
CA SER A 235 -11.64 13.07 -24.29
C SER A 235 -10.33 12.39 -24.71
N ASN A 236 -9.24 13.14 -24.82
CA ASN A 236 -7.91 12.65 -25.16
C ASN A 236 -6.93 12.88 -24.01
N PRO A 237 -6.25 11.84 -23.50
CA PRO A 237 -5.24 11.99 -22.47
C PRO A 237 -4.09 12.93 -22.87
N LEU A 238 -3.70 13.00 -24.16
CA LEU A 238 -2.63 13.91 -24.59
C LEU A 238 -3.01 15.39 -24.42
N ASP A 239 -4.28 15.73 -24.55
CA ASP A 239 -4.76 17.11 -24.43
C ASP A 239 -4.98 17.54 -22.97
N SER A 240 -5.39 16.60 -22.11
CA SER A 240 -5.82 16.87 -20.73
C SER A 240 -4.80 16.52 -19.64
N ALA A 241 -3.85 15.61 -19.87
CA ALA A 241 -2.94 15.13 -18.82
C ALA A 241 -1.96 16.22 -18.37
N ALA A 242 -1.80 16.49 -17.08
CA ALA A 242 -0.79 17.44 -16.58
C ALA A 242 0.65 16.93 -16.76
N GLY A 243 0.84 15.60 -16.72
CA GLY A 243 2.11 14.91 -16.91
C GLY A 243 1.86 13.47 -17.34
N LEU A 244 2.81 12.87 -18.03
CA LEU A 244 2.73 11.47 -18.49
C LEU A 244 3.95 10.69 -18.01
N VAL A 245 3.74 9.46 -17.55
CA VAL A 245 4.84 8.52 -17.33
C VAL A 245 5.08 7.77 -18.64
N ALA A 246 6.26 7.96 -19.22
CA ALA A 246 6.73 7.21 -20.38
C ALA A 246 7.57 6.02 -19.91
N VAL A 247 7.12 4.81 -20.26
CA VAL A 247 7.77 3.55 -19.91
C VAL A 247 8.46 3.00 -21.15
N VAL A 248 9.78 2.85 -21.10
CA VAL A 248 10.59 2.36 -22.21
C VAL A 248 10.58 0.83 -22.20
N LEU A 249 10.06 0.25 -23.27
CA LEU A 249 9.97 -1.18 -23.51
C LEU A 249 10.81 -1.55 -24.74
N GLU A 250 11.03 -2.85 -24.97
CA GLU A 250 11.71 -3.31 -26.18
C GLU A 250 10.93 -2.93 -27.47
N GLU A 251 9.60 -2.99 -27.40
CA GLU A 251 8.69 -2.76 -28.53
C GLU A 251 8.35 -1.28 -28.76
N GLY A 252 8.78 -0.38 -27.88
CA GLY A 252 8.49 1.05 -27.97
C GLY A 252 8.29 1.73 -26.62
N VAL A 253 7.40 2.71 -26.56
CA VAL A 253 7.15 3.52 -25.36
C VAL A 253 5.67 3.46 -24.98
N LEU A 254 5.37 2.98 -23.79
CA LEU A 254 4.02 3.03 -23.24
C LEU A 254 3.82 4.34 -22.47
N LEU A 255 2.70 5.04 -22.71
CA LEU A 255 2.37 6.29 -22.03
C LEU A 255 1.24 6.07 -21.03
N CYS A 256 1.48 6.49 -19.78
CA CYS A 256 0.52 6.34 -18.69
C CYS A 256 0.16 7.72 -18.13
N ASP A 257 -1.13 8.00 -17.95
CA ASP A 257 -1.61 9.23 -17.30
C ASP A 257 -1.95 8.97 -15.82
N PRO A 258 -1.08 9.36 -14.87
CA PRO A 258 -1.32 9.12 -13.45
C PRO A 258 -2.53 9.90 -12.88
N GLN A 259 -2.93 11.01 -13.50
CA GLN A 259 -4.09 11.78 -13.07
C GLN A 259 -5.39 11.15 -13.53
N GLY A 260 -5.49 10.86 -14.84
CA GLY A 260 -6.67 10.23 -15.41
C GLY A 260 -6.76 8.73 -15.17
N GLY A 261 -5.68 8.08 -14.71
CA GLY A 261 -5.66 6.66 -14.38
C GLY A 261 -5.85 5.74 -15.58
N THR A 262 -5.49 6.20 -16.78
CA THR A 262 -5.62 5.46 -18.05
C THR A 262 -4.28 5.39 -18.78
N LEU A 263 -4.10 4.34 -19.58
CA LEU A 263 -3.06 4.34 -20.60
C LEU A 263 -3.48 5.26 -21.74
N VAL A 264 -2.51 5.87 -22.43
CA VAL A 264 -2.80 6.62 -23.66
C VAL A 264 -2.95 5.61 -24.78
N ASP A 265 -4.05 5.68 -25.54
CA ASP A 265 -4.36 4.74 -26.63
C ASP A 265 -3.51 5.03 -27.88
N ILE A 266 -2.21 4.74 -27.76
CA ILE A 266 -1.23 4.88 -28.81
C ILE A 266 -0.35 3.64 -28.81
N ALA A 267 -0.18 3.02 -29.98
CA ALA A 267 0.72 1.89 -30.14
C ALA A 267 2.14 2.25 -29.66
N PRO A 268 2.82 1.39 -28.87
CA PRO A 268 4.11 1.75 -28.27
C PRO A 268 5.18 2.21 -29.27
N ASP A 269 5.21 1.65 -30.47
CA ASP A 269 6.14 1.99 -31.54
C ASP A 269 5.87 3.37 -32.18
N GLN A 270 4.66 3.92 -31.99
CA GLN A 270 4.23 5.20 -32.53
C GLN A 270 4.23 6.34 -31.50
N ALA A 271 4.27 6.02 -30.20
CA ALA A 271 4.12 6.99 -29.11
C ALA A 271 5.03 8.20 -29.24
N MET A 272 6.33 7.99 -29.45
CA MET A 272 7.29 9.10 -29.56
C MET A 272 7.08 9.95 -30.82
N ASN A 273 6.68 9.34 -31.94
CA ASN A 273 6.38 10.07 -33.17
C ASN A 273 5.16 10.97 -32.99
N GLN A 274 4.11 10.47 -32.33
CA GLN A 274 2.92 11.26 -32.04
C GLN A 274 3.21 12.38 -31.04
N LEU A 275 3.96 12.13 -29.97
CA LEU A 275 4.37 13.17 -29.02
C LEU A 275 5.20 14.28 -29.68
N ASN A 276 6.09 13.92 -30.61
CA ASN A 276 6.90 14.88 -31.36
C ASN A 276 6.09 15.75 -32.34
N GLN A 277 4.93 15.26 -32.78
CA GLN A 277 4.00 16.00 -33.66
C GLN A 277 2.95 16.78 -32.87
N HIS A 278 2.73 16.42 -31.60
CA HIS A 278 1.74 17.05 -30.76
C HIS A 278 2.22 18.41 -30.25
N ASP A 279 1.44 19.46 -30.49
CA ASP A 279 1.84 20.84 -30.16
C ASP A 279 2.22 21.05 -28.70
N ARG A 280 1.54 20.34 -27.79
CA ARG A 280 1.78 20.41 -26.34
C ARG A 280 3.03 19.64 -25.86
N TRP A 281 3.40 18.57 -26.55
CA TRP A 281 4.40 17.60 -26.06
C TRP A 281 5.72 17.61 -26.83
N LYS A 282 5.77 18.24 -28.01
CA LYS A 282 6.99 18.34 -28.82
C LYS A 282 8.17 18.98 -28.08
N ASP A 283 7.88 19.92 -27.17
CA ASP A 283 8.85 20.66 -26.35
C ASP A 283 8.78 20.27 -24.85
N CYS A 284 8.28 19.07 -24.52
CA CYS A 284 8.19 18.64 -23.13
C CYS A 284 9.57 18.47 -22.47
N SER A 285 9.61 18.68 -21.15
CA SER A 285 10.76 18.37 -20.31
C SER A 285 10.69 16.93 -19.81
N VAL A 286 11.86 16.30 -19.69
CA VAL A 286 12.00 14.92 -19.21
C VAL A 286 12.56 14.94 -17.79
N ARG A 287 11.93 14.17 -16.90
CA ARG A 287 12.30 14.03 -15.51
C ARG A 287 12.54 12.56 -15.16
N ILE A 288 13.69 12.25 -14.57
CA ILE A 288 14.00 10.91 -14.07
C ILE A 288 13.29 10.72 -12.73
N ILE A 289 12.46 9.67 -12.63
CA ILE A 289 11.70 9.36 -11.43
C ILE A 289 12.55 8.49 -10.51
N ALA A 290 13.28 9.10 -9.58
CA ALA A 290 13.96 8.36 -8.51
C ALA A 290 14.26 9.26 -7.31
N GLN A 291 14.30 8.66 -6.12
CA GLN A 291 14.88 9.31 -4.95
C GLN A 291 16.39 9.52 -5.13
N PRO A 292 16.98 10.64 -4.66
CA PRO A 292 18.42 10.90 -4.79
C PRO A 292 19.30 9.77 -4.25
N GLY A 293 18.84 9.04 -3.22
CA GLY A 293 19.53 7.88 -2.67
C GLY A 293 19.92 6.84 -3.72
N ALA A 294 19.11 6.69 -4.77
CA ALA A 294 19.36 5.75 -5.86
C ALA A 294 20.69 5.97 -6.58
N PHE A 295 21.24 7.18 -6.53
CA PHE A 295 22.45 7.52 -7.28
C PHE A 295 23.72 7.46 -6.43
N SER A 296 23.61 7.06 -5.15
CA SER A 296 24.72 7.16 -4.21
C SER A 296 25.68 5.95 -4.31
N PRO A 297 27.00 6.17 -4.23
CA PRO A 297 27.95 5.05 -4.17
C PRO A 297 27.70 4.10 -2.99
N ARG A 298 27.21 4.61 -1.85
CA ARG A 298 26.89 3.81 -0.66
C ARG A 298 25.72 2.85 -0.90
N THR A 299 24.69 3.25 -1.65
CA THR A 299 23.57 2.37 -1.98
C THR A 299 23.95 1.32 -3.02
N TRP A 300 24.90 1.64 -3.92
CA TRP A 300 25.48 0.63 -4.82
C TRP A 300 26.16 -0.48 -4.04
N ILE A 301 27.04 -0.13 -3.09
CA ILE A 301 27.75 -1.11 -2.25
C ILE A 301 26.78 -1.91 -1.40
N LEU A 302 25.75 -1.24 -0.86
CA LEU A 302 24.68 -1.91 -0.15
C LEU A 302 24.03 -2.98 -1.04
N GLU A 303 23.59 -2.62 -2.24
CA GLU A 303 22.94 -3.53 -3.20
C GLU A 303 23.78 -4.76 -3.51
N GLN A 304 25.09 -4.58 -3.77
CA GLN A 304 26.00 -5.70 -4.10
C GLN A 304 26.16 -6.71 -2.94
N ASN A 305 25.90 -6.28 -1.71
CA ASN A 305 26.08 -7.09 -0.51
C ASN A 305 24.76 -7.60 0.10
N LEU A 306 23.60 -7.26 -0.48
CA LEU A 306 22.31 -7.73 0.02
C LEU A 306 22.19 -9.26 -0.11
N LEU A 307 21.58 -9.88 0.90
CA LEU A 307 21.14 -11.28 0.80
C LEU A 307 19.94 -11.38 -0.14
N ALA A 308 19.75 -12.57 -0.73
CA ALA A 308 18.65 -12.85 -1.66
C ALA A 308 17.26 -12.53 -1.04
N ASP A 309 17.07 -12.82 0.24
CA ASP A 309 15.81 -12.54 0.97
C ASP A 309 15.49 -11.04 1.07
N TYR A 310 16.50 -10.18 0.92
CA TYR A 310 16.37 -8.72 0.95
C TYR A 310 16.73 -8.08 -0.39
N ALA A 311 16.76 -8.86 -1.48
CA ALA A 311 17.12 -8.35 -2.79
C ALA A 311 16.12 -7.23 -3.19
N ALA A 312 16.66 -6.06 -3.52
CA ALA A 312 15.93 -4.94 -4.07
C ALA A 312 16.89 -4.14 -4.95
N VAL A 313 16.37 -3.47 -5.98
CA VAL A 313 17.17 -2.53 -6.75
C VAL A 313 17.29 -1.26 -5.91
N LEU A 314 18.50 -0.90 -5.49
CA LEU A 314 18.78 0.27 -4.67
C LEU A 314 19.63 1.31 -5.39
N PHE A 315 20.37 0.93 -6.43
CA PHE A 315 21.24 1.82 -7.18
C PHE A 315 20.84 1.93 -8.64
N GLU A 316 21.08 3.12 -9.22
CA GLU A 316 20.92 3.40 -10.63
C GLU A 316 22.12 4.23 -11.13
N GLU A 317 22.73 3.78 -12.23
CA GLU A 317 23.80 4.53 -12.89
C GLU A 317 23.16 5.57 -13.81
N LEU A 318 23.32 6.86 -13.51
CA LEU A 318 22.69 7.92 -14.31
C LEU A 318 23.38 8.12 -15.66
N ALA A 319 24.64 8.56 -15.64
CA ALA A 319 25.36 9.03 -16.83
C ALA A 319 26.69 8.28 -17.09
N GLY A 320 26.95 7.21 -16.35
CA GLY A 320 28.13 6.36 -16.51
C GLY A 320 29.37 6.87 -15.80
N GLY A 321 30.39 6.02 -15.75
CA GLY A 321 31.69 6.33 -15.15
C GLY A 321 31.79 6.04 -13.65
N THR A 322 30.69 5.68 -12.98
CA THR A 322 30.72 5.23 -11.58
C THR A 322 30.87 3.71 -11.49
N THR A 323 30.10 2.97 -12.30
CA THR A 323 30.09 1.51 -12.36
C THR A 323 30.16 1.01 -13.81
N SER A 324 30.14 -0.32 -13.99
CA SER A 324 30.04 -0.96 -15.31
C SER A 324 28.59 -1.11 -15.81
N VAL A 325 27.60 -0.70 -15.02
CA VAL A 325 26.19 -0.75 -15.41
C VAL A 325 25.94 0.24 -16.55
N ARG A 326 25.16 -0.19 -17.56
CA ARG A 326 24.78 0.68 -18.67
C ARG A 326 24.00 1.89 -18.13
N PRO A 327 24.41 3.14 -18.40
CA PRO A 327 23.78 4.32 -17.82
C PRO A 327 22.33 4.52 -18.26
N LEU A 328 21.47 4.99 -17.35
CA LEU A 328 20.07 5.30 -17.62
C LEU A 328 19.92 6.29 -18.79
N THR A 329 20.76 7.33 -18.87
CA THR A 329 20.73 8.31 -19.97
C THR A 329 20.88 7.67 -21.34
N GLU A 330 21.64 6.59 -21.46
CA GLU A 330 21.77 5.84 -22.71
C GLU A 330 20.55 4.96 -22.98
N ARG A 331 19.97 4.36 -21.93
CA ARG A 331 18.79 3.49 -22.07
C ARG A 331 17.53 4.26 -22.47
N ILE A 332 17.36 5.48 -21.96
CA ILE A 332 16.20 6.35 -22.29
C ILE A 332 16.42 7.26 -23.49
N SER A 333 17.52 7.10 -24.23
CA SER A 333 17.91 7.99 -25.34
C SER A 333 16.83 8.12 -26.42
N ALA A 334 16.04 7.07 -26.65
CA ALA A 334 14.92 7.08 -27.58
C ALA A 334 13.82 8.09 -27.19
N VAL A 335 13.62 8.34 -25.89
CA VAL A 335 12.60 9.27 -25.39
C VAL A 335 13.14 10.70 -25.30
N THR A 336 14.43 10.85 -24.96
CA THR A 336 15.06 12.17 -24.81
C THR A 336 15.43 12.82 -26.14
N ALA A 337 15.55 12.03 -27.22
CA ALA A 337 15.70 12.53 -28.58
C ALA A 337 14.43 13.27 -29.04
N SER A 338 14.59 14.49 -29.54
CA SER A 338 13.53 15.27 -30.22
C SER A 338 14.05 15.77 -31.58
N PRO A 339 13.17 15.95 -32.58
CA PRO A 339 13.55 16.54 -33.87
C PRO A 339 14.21 17.92 -33.74
N ASN A 340 13.87 18.66 -32.68
CA ASN A 340 14.37 20.02 -32.42
C ASN A 340 15.62 20.05 -31.52
N GLY A 341 16.16 18.89 -31.11
CA GLY A 341 17.31 18.79 -30.22
C GLY A 341 17.12 17.74 -29.13
N THR A 342 17.94 17.79 -28.09
CA THR A 342 17.77 16.92 -26.90
C THR A 342 16.82 17.60 -25.93
N ARG A 343 15.79 16.89 -25.47
CA ARG A 343 14.90 17.40 -24.41
C ARG A 343 15.71 17.65 -23.14
N SER A 344 15.31 18.68 -22.39
CA SER A 344 15.89 18.93 -21.06
C SER A 344 15.67 17.71 -20.17
N LEU A 345 16.77 17.09 -19.73
CA LEU A 345 16.77 15.92 -18.85
C LEU A 345 17.30 16.33 -17.47
N GLN A 346 16.51 16.08 -16.43
CA GLN A 346 16.89 16.34 -15.05
C GLN A 346 16.33 15.25 -14.13
N VAL A 347 16.93 15.06 -12.96
CA VAL A 347 16.29 14.28 -11.90
C VAL A 347 15.07 15.03 -11.39
N TRP A 348 13.96 14.32 -11.15
CA TRP A 348 12.77 14.91 -10.57
C TRP A 348 13.01 15.29 -9.12
N ASP A 349 12.71 16.53 -8.76
CA ASP A 349 12.89 17.10 -7.43
C ASP A 349 11.79 16.69 -6.44
N TYR A 350 10.62 16.24 -6.92
CA TYR A 350 9.48 15.92 -6.07
C TYR A 350 9.79 14.89 -4.97
N PRO A 351 10.46 13.74 -5.22
CA PRO A 351 10.81 12.81 -4.16
C PRO A 351 11.70 13.45 -3.07
N GLU A 352 12.69 14.25 -3.46
CA GLU A 352 13.59 14.97 -2.54
C GLU A 352 12.80 15.98 -1.70
N GLN A 353 11.92 16.76 -2.33
CA GLN A 353 11.06 17.73 -1.65
C GLN A 353 10.14 17.06 -0.62
N GLN A 354 9.54 15.90 -0.94
CA GLN A 354 8.70 15.19 0.02
C GLN A 354 9.51 14.71 1.24
N VAL A 355 10.71 14.17 1.02
CA VAL A 355 11.60 13.75 2.10
C VAL A 355 12.01 14.96 2.97
N ASP A 356 12.43 16.06 2.35
CA ASP A 356 12.84 17.27 3.08
C ASP A 356 11.69 17.88 3.88
N MET A 357 10.50 17.99 3.29
CA MET A 357 9.32 18.50 3.97
C MET A 357 8.87 17.57 5.11
N SER A 358 8.90 16.24 4.91
CA SER A 358 8.57 15.27 5.97
C SER A 358 9.55 15.29 7.14
N SER A 359 10.81 15.69 6.90
CA SER A 359 11.82 15.84 7.96
C SER A 359 11.67 17.14 8.77
N SER A 360 10.93 18.12 8.24
CA SER A 360 10.84 19.48 8.77
C SER A 360 9.41 19.90 9.13
N LEU A 361 8.55 18.93 9.49
CA LEU A 361 7.16 19.16 9.89
C LEU A 361 7.04 20.16 11.06
N THR A 362 6.08 21.07 10.94
CA THR A 362 5.65 21.96 12.05
C THR A 362 5.01 21.13 13.17
N GLU A 363 4.81 21.71 14.36
CA GLU A 363 4.16 20.99 15.47
C GLU A 363 2.73 20.57 15.12
N GLU A 364 1.98 21.42 14.42
CA GLU A 364 0.64 21.13 13.91
C GLU A 364 0.68 19.97 12.92
N GLN A 365 1.55 20.05 11.91
CA GLN A 365 1.72 18.98 10.93
C GLN A 365 2.16 17.65 11.56
N ARG A 366 2.96 17.66 12.63
CA ARG A 366 3.32 16.44 13.37
C ARG A 366 2.11 15.83 14.09
N ARG A 367 1.21 16.66 14.64
CA ARG A 367 -0.04 16.18 15.23
C ARG A 367 -0.93 15.57 14.16
N ASP A 368 -1.09 16.24 13.03
CA ASP A 368 -1.88 15.74 11.90
C ASP A 368 -1.28 14.46 11.32
N TYR A 369 0.05 14.39 11.18
CA TYR A 369 0.78 13.19 10.78
C TYR A 369 0.49 12.02 11.72
N THR A 370 0.57 12.28 13.02
CA THR A 370 0.30 11.26 14.06
C THR A 370 -1.14 10.78 13.96
N MET A 371 -2.10 11.70 13.80
CA MET A 371 -3.51 11.37 13.65
C MET A 371 -3.82 10.61 12.36
N LEU A 372 -3.14 10.94 11.27
CA LEU A 372 -3.23 10.23 9.99
C LEU A 372 -2.81 8.76 10.12
N LEU A 373 -1.74 8.50 10.88
CA LEU A 373 -1.20 7.14 11.05
C LEU A 373 -1.85 6.36 12.20
N ARG A 374 -2.50 7.03 13.15
CA ARG A 374 -3.08 6.40 14.34
C ARG A 374 -4.06 5.26 14.05
N PRO A 375 -4.89 5.27 12.97
CA PRO A 375 -5.72 4.12 12.63
C PRO A 375 -4.95 2.83 12.40
N PHE A 376 -3.68 2.90 11.98
CA PHE A 376 -2.85 1.71 11.72
C PHE A 376 -2.39 0.99 12.98
N ASP A 377 -2.43 1.66 14.14
CA ASP A 377 -2.15 1.05 15.44
C ASP A 377 -3.31 0.15 15.92
N ALA A 378 -4.48 0.27 15.27
CA ALA A 378 -5.70 -0.44 15.63
C ALA A 378 -5.69 -1.93 15.21
N PRO A 379 -6.51 -2.78 15.86
CA PRO A 379 -7.30 -2.48 17.05
C PRO A 379 -6.42 -2.24 18.27
N PHE A 380 -7.02 -1.62 19.26
CA PHE A 380 -6.39 -1.21 20.50
C PHE A 380 -6.75 -2.22 21.59
N GLU A 381 -5.77 -2.99 22.05
CA GLU A 381 -5.96 -4.02 23.07
C GLU A 381 -6.05 -3.35 24.44
N ARG A 382 -7.16 -3.59 25.14
CA ARG A 382 -7.42 -3.02 26.47
C ARG A 382 -7.72 -4.15 27.44
N ASP A 383 -6.97 -4.20 28.53
CA ASP A 383 -7.33 -5.02 29.66
C ASP A 383 -8.54 -4.39 30.38
N PRO A 384 -9.51 -5.21 30.86
CA PRO A 384 -10.60 -4.69 31.67
C PRO A 384 -10.03 -3.98 32.91
N LEU A 385 -10.42 -2.73 33.12
CA LEU A 385 -10.02 -1.98 34.30
C LEU A 385 -10.74 -2.56 35.53
N LYS A 386 -9.96 -2.98 36.53
CA LYS A 386 -10.51 -3.44 37.82
C LYS A 386 -10.73 -2.24 38.73
N HIS A 387 -11.90 -2.12 39.36
CA HIS A 387 -12.17 -1.01 40.30
C HIS A 387 -11.19 -0.96 41.50
N THR A 388 -10.52 -2.06 41.83
CA THR A 388 -9.51 -2.13 42.89
C THR A 388 -8.23 -1.37 42.53
N SER A 389 -7.91 -1.20 41.25
CA SER A 389 -6.71 -0.48 40.80
C SER A 389 -6.92 1.03 40.61
N LEU A 390 -8.13 1.54 40.83
CA LEU A 390 -8.41 2.97 40.74
C LEU A 390 -8.06 3.67 42.05
N PRO A 391 -7.14 4.66 42.04
CA PRO A 391 -6.84 5.46 43.22
C PRO A 391 -8.06 6.29 43.61
N LEU A 392 -8.24 6.51 44.91
CA LEU A 392 -9.18 7.52 45.41
C LEU A 392 -8.64 8.93 45.14
N PRO A 393 -9.50 9.96 45.06
CA PRO A 393 -9.06 11.34 44.92
C PRO A 393 -8.06 11.72 46.04
N PRO A 394 -7.05 12.55 45.73
CA PRO A 394 -6.10 13.02 46.74
C PRO A 394 -6.82 13.81 47.85
N GLY A 395 -6.50 13.51 49.11
CA GLY A 395 -7.10 14.15 50.29
C GLY A 395 -8.35 13.48 50.85
N VAL A 396 -8.76 12.34 50.31
CA VAL A 396 -9.86 11.53 50.83
C VAL A 396 -9.31 10.42 51.74
N ASP A 397 -9.79 10.34 52.97
CA ASP A 397 -9.44 9.24 53.90
C ASP A 397 -10.29 7.99 53.59
N PRO A 398 -9.68 6.89 53.10
CA PRO A 398 -10.40 5.67 52.78
C PRO A 398 -11.07 5.02 53.99
N GLU A 399 -10.62 5.24 55.21
CA GLU A 399 -11.22 4.62 56.39
C GLU A 399 -12.52 5.31 56.82
N SER A 400 -12.75 6.55 56.36
CA SER A 400 -13.91 7.36 56.73
C SER A 400 -15.15 7.14 55.86
N LEU A 401 -15.03 6.38 54.77
CA LEU A 401 -16.06 6.22 53.75
C LEU A 401 -16.71 4.83 53.77
N SER A 402 -18.02 4.79 53.52
CA SER A 402 -18.72 3.56 53.16
C SER A 402 -18.23 3.01 51.82
N ASP A 403 -18.47 1.73 51.56
CA ASP A 403 -18.07 1.09 50.31
C ASP A 403 -18.80 1.69 49.09
N GLU A 404 -20.06 2.12 49.27
CA GLU A 404 -20.85 2.83 48.27
C GLU A 404 -20.25 4.21 47.92
N GLU A 405 -19.81 4.98 48.93
CA GLU A 405 -19.16 6.28 48.71
C GLU A 405 -17.77 6.15 48.07
N LYS A 406 -16.98 5.14 48.48
CA LYS A 406 -15.71 4.81 47.82
C LYS A 406 -15.92 4.48 46.35
N LEU A 407 -16.96 3.71 46.05
CA LEU A 407 -17.29 3.35 44.68
C LEU A 407 -17.69 4.59 43.87
N ALA A 408 -18.57 5.43 44.41
CA ALA A 408 -18.99 6.68 43.75
C ALA A 408 -17.80 7.61 43.47
N LEU A 409 -16.89 7.78 44.44
CA LEU A 409 -15.69 8.61 44.28
C LEU A 409 -14.70 8.01 43.28
N LYS A 410 -14.53 6.69 43.24
CA LYS A 410 -13.71 6.01 42.22
C LYS A 410 -14.29 6.18 40.82
N LEU A 411 -15.61 6.11 40.68
CA LEU A 411 -16.29 6.32 39.39
C LEU A 411 -16.19 7.77 38.93
N GLU A 412 -16.31 8.73 39.84
CA GLU A 412 -16.11 10.15 39.52
C GLU A 412 -14.65 10.44 39.19
N THR A 413 -13.69 9.83 39.91
CA THR A 413 -12.26 9.91 39.58
C THR A 413 -12.01 9.33 38.20
N LEU A 414 -12.67 8.22 37.85
CA LEU A 414 -12.56 7.66 36.52
C LEU A 414 -13.19 8.56 35.46
N ARG A 415 -14.35 9.18 35.73
CA ARG A 415 -14.97 10.15 34.81
C ARG A 415 -14.04 11.35 34.57
N LEU A 416 -13.56 11.98 35.65
CA LEU A 416 -12.63 13.11 35.59
C LEU A 416 -11.31 12.72 34.94
N ARG A 417 -10.80 11.53 35.23
CA ARG A 417 -9.62 10.98 34.56
C ARG A 417 -9.91 10.75 33.08
N THR A 418 -11.08 10.24 32.70
CA THR A 418 -11.48 10.05 31.29
C THR A 418 -11.59 11.39 30.56
N GLU A 419 -12.06 12.44 31.26
CA GLU A 419 -12.13 13.82 30.75
C GLU A 419 -10.75 14.46 30.63
N SER A 420 -9.87 14.29 31.62
CA SER A 420 -8.47 14.80 31.56
C SER A 420 -7.60 13.99 30.61
N LEU A 421 -7.88 12.70 30.44
CA LEU A 421 -7.19 11.81 29.51
C LEU A 421 -7.45 12.20 28.05
N ALA A 422 -8.50 12.97 27.75
CA ALA A 422 -8.67 13.61 26.44
C ALA A 422 -7.46 14.48 26.04
N GLU A 423 -6.62 14.88 27.00
CA GLU A 423 -5.41 15.66 26.80
C GLU A 423 -4.15 14.80 26.54
N SER A 424 -4.15 13.50 26.86
CA SER A 424 -3.02 12.57 26.67
C SER A 424 -3.44 11.32 25.89
N ALA A 425 -3.26 11.36 24.57
CA ALA A 425 -3.68 10.31 23.65
C ALA A 425 -3.11 8.92 23.98
N ASP A 426 -1.81 8.81 24.28
CA ASP A 426 -1.11 7.53 24.37
C ASP A 426 -1.56 6.63 25.53
N GLU A 427 -2.01 7.20 26.65
CA GLU A 427 -2.52 6.40 27.78
C GLU A 427 -3.90 5.78 27.51
N MET A 428 -4.69 6.34 26.58
CA MET A 428 -6.08 5.90 26.34
C MET A 428 -6.24 4.82 25.28
N PHE A 429 -5.31 4.76 24.34
CA PHE A 429 -5.37 3.81 23.25
C PHE A 429 -5.06 2.38 23.72
N GLY A 430 -4.66 2.14 24.97
CA GLY A 430 -4.26 0.80 25.39
C GLY A 430 -3.04 0.33 24.60
N ARG A 431 -2.85 -0.98 24.48
CA ARG A 431 -1.73 -1.53 23.71
C ARG A 431 -2.11 -1.54 22.22
N GLU A 432 -1.30 -0.86 21.41
CA GLU A 432 -1.36 -0.96 19.95
C GLU A 432 -1.17 -2.42 19.50
N SER A 433 -2.08 -2.95 18.69
CA SER A 433 -1.90 -4.28 18.09
C SER A 433 -1.26 -4.21 16.71
N ARG A 434 -1.41 -3.06 16.02
CA ARG A 434 -0.89 -2.79 14.67
C ARG A 434 -1.37 -3.79 13.61
N ARG A 435 -2.45 -4.53 13.87
CA ARG A 435 -2.93 -5.54 12.91
C ARG A 435 -3.36 -4.89 11.60
N LEU A 436 -3.90 -3.67 11.64
CA LEU A 436 -4.24 -2.94 10.41
C LEU A 436 -2.98 -2.62 9.58
N LEU A 437 -1.91 -2.13 10.22
CA LEU A 437 -0.61 -1.89 9.57
C LEU A 437 -0.10 -3.16 8.89
N THR A 438 0.05 -4.25 9.64
CA THR A 438 0.61 -5.50 9.13
C THR A 438 -0.25 -6.08 8.00
N THR A 439 -1.57 -6.07 8.16
CA THR A 439 -2.49 -6.58 7.12
C THR A 439 -2.44 -5.72 5.86
N ARG A 440 -2.30 -4.40 5.99
CA ARG A 440 -2.18 -3.49 4.85
C ARG A 440 -0.85 -3.67 4.13
N VAL A 441 0.26 -3.80 4.84
CA VAL A 441 1.57 -4.12 4.23
C VAL A 441 1.49 -5.44 3.47
N GLN A 442 0.92 -6.49 4.09
CA GLN A 442 0.70 -7.79 3.42
C GLN A 442 -0.17 -7.66 2.17
N GLN A 443 -1.21 -6.82 2.20
CA GLN A 443 -2.04 -6.56 1.02
C GLN A 443 -1.23 -5.90 -0.11
N LEU A 444 -0.39 -4.91 0.22
CA LEU A 444 0.47 -4.23 -0.75
C LEU A 444 1.54 -5.15 -1.34
N THR A 445 2.06 -6.08 -0.54
CA THR A 445 3.06 -7.07 -0.98
C THR A 445 2.44 -8.31 -1.63
N GLY A 446 1.11 -8.33 -1.82
CA GLY A 446 0.44 -9.34 -2.61
C GLY A 446 0.08 -10.64 -1.88
N ALA A 447 -0.06 -10.59 -0.55
CA ALA A 447 -0.58 -11.72 0.19
C ALA A 447 -1.97 -12.15 -0.33
N SER A 448 -2.26 -13.44 -0.23
CA SER A 448 -3.52 -13.99 -0.71
C SER A 448 -4.71 -13.40 0.05
N ALA A 449 -5.80 -13.11 -0.67
CA ALA A 449 -6.99 -12.55 -0.03
C ALA A 449 -7.68 -13.52 0.95
N GLU A 450 -7.43 -14.84 0.85
CA GLU A 450 -7.83 -15.83 1.87
C GLU A 450 -7.23 -15.52 3.26
N GLN A 451 -6.00 -14.97 3.30
CA GLN A 451 -5.34 -14.53 4.54
C GLN A 451 -5.77 -13.11 4.94
N LEU A 452 -5.94 -12.21 3.96
CA LEU A 452 -6.21 -10.80 4.21
C LEU A 452 -7.64 -10.53 4.69
N ILE A 453 -8.65 -11.18 4.08
CA ILE A 453 -10.07 -10.92 4.38
C ILE A 453 -10.39 -11.19 5.86
N PRO A 454 -10.03 -12.34 6.45
CA PRO A 454 -10.25 -12.57 7.88
C PRO A 454 -9.50 -11.57 8.76
N SER A 455 -8.28 -11.19 8.37
CA SER A 455 -7.44 -10.25 9.13
C SER A 455 -8.07 -8.84 9.17
N PHE A 456 -8.54 -8.32 8.03
CA PHE A 456 -9.28 -7.05 8.02
C PHE A 456 -10.61 -7.14 8.76
N GLN A 457 -11.33 -8.25 8.68
CA GLN A 457 -12.56 -8.46 9.45
C GLN A 457 -12.30 -8.43 10.96
N GLN A 458 -11.21 -9.05 11.43
CA GLN A 458 -10.80 -8.98 12.83
C GLN A 458 -10.47 -7.56 13.27
N VAL A 459 -9.78 -6.77 12.42
CA VAL A 459 -9.57 -5.34 12.70
C VAL A 459 -10.89 -4.60 12.81
N ALA A 460 -11.81 -4.79 11.86
CA ALA A 460 -13.11 -4.13 11.87
C ALA A 460 -13.94 -4.50 13.12
N ILE A 461 -13.89 -5.77 13.56
CA ILE A 461 -14.58 -6.21 14.78
C ILE A 461 -13.90 -5.62 16.03
N GLY A 462 -12.57 -5.70 16.13
CA GLY A 462 -11.82 -5.20 17.29
C GLY A 462 -11.92 -3.68 17.45
N SER A 463 -12.02 -2.94 16.35
CA SER A 463 -12.13 -1.48 16.36
C SER A 463 -13.57 -0.98 16.53
N ARG A 464 -14.59 -1.86 16.55
CA ARG A 464 -15.99 -1.47 16.81
C ARG A 464 -16.32 -1.25 18.29
N GLN A 465 -15.34 -1.42 19.18
CA GLN A 465 -15.53 -1.08 20.57
C GLN A 465 -15.76 0.43 20.71
N GLU A 466 -16.93 0.81 21.23
CA GLU A 466 -17.32 2.21 21.48
C GLU A 466 -17.27 2.58 22.97
N SER A 467 -17.10 1.59 23.84
CA SER A 467 -17.10 1.78 25.29
C SER A 467 -16.08 0.92 26.02
N ILE A 468 -15.60 1.40 27.16
CA ILE A 468 -14.76 0.66 28.10
C ILE A 468 -15.68 0.07 29.18
N SER A 469 -15.55 -1.23 29.43
CA SER A 469 -16.23 -1.93 30.51
C SER A 469 -15.34 -1.99 31.75
N ILE A 470 -15.92 -1.66 32.90
CA ILE A 470 -15.24 -1.68 34.21
C ILE A 470 -15.95 -2.66 35.10
N GLU A 471 -15.20 -3.61 35.64
CA GLU A 471 -15.70 -4.58 36.60
C GLU A 471 -15.65 -4.01 38.01
N ILE A 472 -16.84 -3.87 38.59
CA ILE A 472 -17.09 -3.38 39.94
C ILE A 472 -17.57 -4.57 40.78
N LEU A 473 -16.98 -4.79 41.95
CA LEU A 473 -17.64 -5.65 42.94
C LEU A 473 -18.72 -4.83 43.64
N ASN A 474 -19.96 -5.29 43.59
CA ASN A 474 -21.02 -4.71 44.41
C ASN A 474 -20.92 -5.22 45.86
N GLU A 475 -21.75 -4.66 46.74
CA GLU A 475 -21.80 -4.99 48.19
C GLU A 475 -22.05 -6.47 48.48
N PHE A 476 -22.58 -7.23 47.51
CA PHE A 476 -22.84 -8.66 47.60
C PHE A 476 -21.73 -9.51 46.98
N SER A 477 -20.57 -8.94 46.67
CA SER A 477 -19.48 -9.59 45.94
C SER A 477 -19.86 -10.09 44.55
N GLN A 478 -20.94 -9.56 43.95
CA GLN A 478 -21.29 -9.84 42.57
C GLN A 478 -20.60 -8.83 41.65
N GLN A 479 -20.10 -9.30 40.52
CA GLN A 479 -19.49 -8.44 39.51
C GLN A 479 -20.58 -7.67 38.76
N GLU A 480 -20.59 -6.36 38.92
CA GLU A 480 -21.35 -5.41 38.10
C GLU A 480 -20.41 -4.82 37.05
N THR A 481 -20.81 -4.83 35.78
CA THR A 481 -20.05 -4.21 34.71
C THR A 481 -20.65 -2.84 34.38
N ARG A 482 -19.88 -1.76 34.56
CA ARG A 482 -20.27 -0.42 34.08
C ARG A 482 -19.53 -0.06 32.81
N THR A 483 -20.25 0.49 31.84
CA THR A 483 -19.72 0.88 30.53
C THR A 483 -19.60 2.39 30.40
N PHE A 484 -18.43 2.86 29.97
CA PHE A 484 -18.16 4.28 29.71
C PHE A 484 -17.86 4.49 28.23
N PRO A 485 -18.45 5.51 27.57
CA PRO A 485 -18.16 5.77 26.16
C PRO A 485 -16.70 6.18 25.97
N LEU A 486 -16.12 5.76 24.86
CA LEU A 486 -14.77 6.19 24.48
C LEU A 486 -14.75 7.68 24.12
N PRO A 487 -13.65 8.38 24.44
CA PRO A 487 -13.40 9.74 23.97
C PRO A 487 -13.55 9.86 22.44
N GLU A 488 -14.04 11.02 22.00
CA GLU A 488 -14.37 11.28 20.59
C GLU A 488 -13.17 11.00 19.67
N LEU A 489 -11.97 11.45 20.03
CA LEU A 489 -10.75 11.22 19.26
C LEU A 489 -10.48 9.73 18.99
N ILE A 490 -10.66 8.88 20.01
CA ILE A 490 -10.46 7.43 19.89
C ILE A 490 -11.55 6.82 19.02
N ARG A 491 -12.80 7.26 19.19
CA ARG A 491 -13.91 6.81 18.35
C ARG A 491 -13.67 7.16 16.89
N GLN A 492 -13.12 8.34 16.59
CA GLN A 492 -12.75 8.73 15.23
C GLN A 492 -11.64 7.85 14.64
N VAL A 493 -10.59 7.57 15.42
CA VAL A 493 -9.51 6.65 14.99
C VAL A 493 -10.06 5.25 14.74
N HIS A 494 -10.88 4.73 15.66
CA HIS A 494 -11.55 3.44 15.53
C HIS A 494 -12.45 3.40 14.28
N GLN A 495 -13.28 4.42 14.07
CA GLN A 495 -14.15 4.54 12.89
C GLN A 495 -13.34 4.59 11.60
N SER A 496 -12.23 5.34 11.57
CA SER A 496 -11.31 5.37 10.44
C SER A 496 -10.68 4.00 10.18
N ALA A 497 -10.22 3.30 11.22
CA ALA A 497 -9.67 1.96 11.11
C ALA A 497 -10.70 0.94 10.59
N VAL A 498 -11.96 1.00 11.07
CA VAL A 498 -13.06 0.17 10.56
C VAL A 498 -13.36 0.50 9.10
N GLY A 499 -13.43 1.78 8.75
CA GLY A 499 -13.67 2.23 7.38
C GLY A 499 -12.60 1.72 6.41
N ASN A 500 -11.32 1.88 6.77
CA ASN A 500 -10.18 1.37 6.01
C ASN A 500 -10.24 -0.16 5.86
N ALA A 501 -10.46 -0.89 6.95
CA ALA A 501 -10.53 -2.35 6.92
C ALA A 501 -11.68 -2.87 6.04
N LEU A 502 -12.86 -2.24 6.10
CA LEU A 502 -14.00 -2.63 5.25
C LEU A 502 -13.75 -2.32 3.76
N TYR A 503 -13.21 -1.14 3.46
CA TYR A 503 -12.88 -0.78 2.08
C TYR A 503 -11.80 -1.72 1.52
N TRP A 504 -10.72 -1.97 2.25
CA TRP A 504 -9.66 -2.88 1.80
C TRP A 504 -10.09 -4.34 1.75
N THR A 505 -11.06 -4.77 2.57
CA THR A 505 -11.71 -6.07 2.39
C THR A 505 -12.41 -6.16 1.03
N ALA A 506 -13.17 -5.13 0.65
CA ALA A 506 -13.84 -5.09 -0.67
C ALA A 506 -12.83 -5.10 -1.82
N MET A 507 -11.70 -4.41 -1.66
CA MET A 507 -10.60 -4.40 -2.63
C MET A 507 -9.93 -5.76 -2.78
N SER A 508 -9.74 -6.50 -1.68
CA SER A 508 -9.23 -7.88 -1.69
C SER A 508 -10.21 -8.83 -2.38
N GLN A 509 -11.53 -8.64 -2.21
CA GLN A 509 -12.55 -9.41 -2.94
C GLN A 509 -12.51 -9.12 -4.45
N LEU A 510 -12.40 -7.84 -4.82
CA LEU A 510 -12.25 -7.44 -6.23
C LEU A 510 -10.98 -8.04 -6.85
N ALA A 511 -9.86 -8.05 -6.13
CA ALA A 511 -8.61 -8.64 -6.61
C ALA A 511 -8.72 -10.16 -6.87
N GLN A 512 -9.60 -10.87 -6.17
CA GLN A 512 -9.87 -12.30 -6.39
C GLN A 512 -10.84 -12.57 -7.54
N GLY A 513 -11.41 -11.54 -8.17
CA GLY A 513 -12.51 -11.72 -9.13
C GLY A 513 -13.84 -12.10 -8.47
N ASN A 514 -13.96 -11.95 -7.15
CA ASN A 514 -15.22 -12.16 -6.42
C ASN A 514 -16.12 -10.92 -6.55
N ASP A 515 -16.40 -10.50 -7.78
CA ASP A 515 -17.02 -9.21 -8.10
C ASP A 515 -18.34 -8.99 -7.35
N GLY A 516 -19.16 -10.05 -7.18
CA GLY A 516 -20.47 -9.94 -6.52
C GLY A 516 -20.35 -9.62 -5.03
N ILE A 517 -19.36 -10.22 -4.37
CA ILE A 517 -19.05 -9.95 -2.97
C ILE A 517 -18.42 -8.56 -2.84
N ALA A 518 -17.54 -8.18 -3.77
CA ALA A 518 -16.93 -6.87 -3.81
C ALA A 518 -17.98 -5.74 -3.94
N ILE A 519 -18.93 -5.86 -4.88
CA ILE A 519 -20.06 -4.91 -5.05
C ILE A 519 -20.84 -4.75 -3.74
N ALA A 520 -21.23 -5.87 -3.12
CA ALA A 520 -21.97 -5.84 -1.85
C ALA A 520 -21.15 -5.18 -0.73
N ALA A 521 -19.84 -5.44 -0.67
CA ALA A 521 -18.94 -4.86 0.32
C ALA A 521 -18.75 -3.36 0.12
N PHE A 522 -18.55 -2.86 -1.11
CA PHE A 522 -18.45 -1.43 -1.41
C PHE A 522 -19.74 -0.67 -1.03
N ARG A 523 -20.91 -1.21 -1.41
CA ARG A 523 -22.20 -0.64 -0.99
C ARG A 523 -22.38 -0.65 0.53
N SER A 524 -21.95 -1.71 1.20
CA SER A 524 -22.00 -1.81 2.66
C SER A 524 -21.08 -0.80 3.34
N TYR A 525 -19.89 -0.55 2.76
CA TYR A 525 -18.99 0.50 3.20
C TYR A 525 -19.66 1.88 3.10
N ARG A 526 -20.17 2.26 1.91
CA ARG A 526 -20.79 3.59 1.72
C ARG A 526 -22.03 3.81 2.58
N ARG A 527 -22.80 2.77 2.89
CA ARG A 527 -23.92 2.87 3.85
C ARG A 527 -23.46 3.19 5.28
N GLN A 528 -22.31 2.67 5.69
CA GLN A 528 -21.74 2.91 7.03
C GLN A 528 -20.92 4.21 7.09
N PHE A 529 -20.26 4.58 5.99
CA PHE A 529 -19.34 5.71 5.88
C PHE A 529 -19.66 6.56 4.64
N PRO A 530 -20.84 7.22 4.58
CA PRO A 530 -21.27 7.95 3.39
C PRO A 530 -20.35 9.13 3.05
N ALA A 531 -19.78 9.78 4.07
CA ALA A 531 -18.79 10.85 3.93
C ALA A 531 -17.36 10.36 4.16
N GLY A 532 -17.11 9.04 4.07
CA GLY A 532 -15.78 8.49 4.28
C GLY A 532 -14.85 8.78 3.10
N VAL A 533 -13.53 8.80 3.35
CA VAL A 533 -12.51 9.09 2.35
C VAL A 533 -12.53 8.13 1.14
N TRP A 534 -13.10 6.93 1.30
CA TRP A 534 -13.24 5.95 0.24
C TRP A 534 -14.57 5.98 -0.52
N THR A 535 -15.42 6.99 -0.32
CA THR A 535 -16.73 7.05 -0.99
C THR A 535 -16.60 7.01 -2.51
N TYR A 536 -15.86 7.94 -3.13
CA TYR A 536 -15.67 7.95 -4.59
C TYR A 536 -14.82 6.78 -5.11
N PRO A 537 -13.69 6.42 -4.47
CA PRO A 537 -12.96 5.20 -4.85
C PRO A 537 -13.82 3.94 -4.84
N SER A 538 -14.73 3.79 -3.86
CA SER A 538 -15.62 2.64 -3.81
C SER A 538 -16.66 2.61 -4.94
N LEU A 539 -17.12 3.76 -5.45
CA LEU A 539 -18.01 3.84 -6.61
C LEU A 539 -17.29 3.44 -7.90
N MET A 540 -16.07 3.93 -8.09
CA MET A 540 -15.24 3.57 -9.25
C MET A 540 -14.90 2.07 -9.25
N HIS A 541 -14.48 1.53 -8.12
CA HIS A 541 -14.16 0.10 -8.01
C HIS A 541 -15.41 -0.80 -8.09
N GLU A 542 -16.56 -0.34 -7.61
CA GLU A 542 -17.84 -1.01 -7.86
C GLU A 542 -18.19 -1.02 -9.35
N SER A 543 -17.96 0.08 -10.06
CA SER A 543 -18.18 0.13 -11.51
C SER A 543 -17.33 -0.90 -12.25
N ILE A 544 -16.06 -1.08 -11.86
CA ILE A 544 -15.18 -2.11 -12.45
C ILE A 544 -15.76 -3.51 -12.18
N ALA A 545 -16.17 -3.80 -10.94
CA ALA A 545 -16.77 -5.09 -10.59
C ALA A 545 -18.09 -5.35 -11.36
N LEU A 546 -18.93 -4.33 -11.54
CA LEU A 546 -20.17 -4.41 -12.32
C LEU A 546 -19.88 -4.64 -13.81
N HIS A 547 -18.88 -3.95 -14.35
CA HIS A 547 -18.42 -4.14 -15.73
C HIS A 547 -17.93 -5.58 -15.96
N ASN A 548 -17.14 -6.14 -15.05
CA ASN A 548 -16.68 -7.54 -15.13
C ASN A 548 -17.85 -8.54 -15.16
N GLN A 549 -18.95 -8.23 -14.43
CA GLN A 549 -20.20 -9.01 -14.47
C GLN A 549 -21.11 -8.70 -15.68
N ARG A 550 -20.64 -7.90 -16.64
CA ARG A 550 -21.40 -7.44 -17.81
C ARG A 550 -22.67 -6.64 -17.45
N GLN A 551 -22.71 -6.01 -16.28
CA GLN A 551 -23.80 -5.13 -15.84
C GLN A 551 -23.50 -3.67 -16.22
N ILE A 552 -23.41 -3.40 -17.52
CA ILE A 552 -22.91 -2.12 -18.08
C ILE A 552 -23.74 -0.92 -17.58
N ASP A 553 -25.07 -1.00 -17.60
CA ASP A 553 -25.94 0.10 -17.14
C ASP A 553 -25.73 0.44 -15.67
N ALA A 554 -25.52 -0.57 -14.82
CA ALA A 554 -25.26 -0.38 -13.40
C ALA A 554 -23.86 0.21 -13.17
N ALA A 555 -22.86 -0.21 -13.96
CA ALA A 555 -21.52 0.36 -13.92
C ALA A 555 -21.56 1.87 -14.28
N ILE A 556 -22.24 2.22 -15.38
CA ILE A 556 -22.47 3.61 -15.79
C ILE A 556 -23.19 4.41 -14.69
N ALA A 557 -24.21 3.83 -14.05
CA ALA A 557 -24.92 4.50 -12.96
C ALA A 557 -24.01 4.80 -11.76
N ALA A 558 -23.16 3.85 -11.36
CA ALA A 558 -22.20 4.06 -10.27
C ALA A 558 -21.17 5.16 -10.61
N LEU A 559 -20.69 5.23 -11.85
CA LEU A 559 -19.78 6.30 -12.28
C LEU A 559 -20.47 7.67 -12.35
N LYS A 560 -21.73 7.73 -12.78
CA LYS A 560 -22.50 9.00 -12.76
C LYS A 560 -22.68 9.54 -11.34
N GLU A 561 -22.82 8.67 -10.35
CA GLU A 561 -22.83 9.07 -8.93
C GLU A 561 -21.47 9.64 -8.49
N ALA A 562 -20.38 9.18 -9.09
CA ALA A 562 -19.03 9.67 -8.83
C ALA A 562 -18.62 10.91 -9.66
N ASP A 563 -19.35 11.26 -10.74
CA ASP A 563 -19.06 12.44 -11.58
C ASP A 563 -19.60 13.72 -10.95
N VAL A 564 -19.05 14.06 -9.79
CA VAL A 564 -19.36 15.28 -9.03
C VAL A 564 -18.11 16.14 -8.89
N ALA A 565 -18.29 17.44 -8.66
CA ALA A 565 -17.17 18.39 -8.62
C ALA A 565 -16.22 18.15 -7.43
N GLU A 566 -16.74 17.58 -6.35
CA GLU A 566 -16.03 17.25 -5.13
C GLU A 566 -15.21 15.96 -5.22
N ASN A 567 -15.31 15.23 -6.34
CA ASN A 567 -14.51 14.02 -6.56
C ASN A 567 -13.16 14.40 -7.19
N PRO A 568 -12.03 14.15 -6.52
CA PRO A 568 -10.71 14.49 -7.07
C PRO A 568 -10.34 13.62 -8.28
N GLU A 569 -11.06 12.51 -8.49
CA GLU A 569 -10.87 11.58 -9.60
C GLU A 569 -11.86 11.83 -10.73
N ARG A 570 -12.53 12.98 -10.76
CA ARG A 570 -13.58 13.27 -11.75
C ARG A 570 -13.11 13.08 -13.19
N VAL A 571 -11.87 13.46 -13.50
CA VAL A 571 -11.27 13.25 -14.84
C VAL A 571 -11.26 11.76 -15.20
N ARG A 572 -10.83 10.90 -14.27
CA ARG A 572 -10.83 9.44 -14.44
C ARG A 572 -12.25 8.90 -14.61
N VAL A 573 -13.20 9.36 -13.80
CA VAL A 573 -14.62 8.96 -13.91
C VAL A 573 -15.18 9.28 -15.30
N GLN A 574 -14.91 10.48 -15.82
CA GLN A 574 -15.37 10.90 -17.14
C GLN A 574 -14.80 10.05 -18.27
N ARG A 575 -13.52 9.65 -18.16
CA ARG A 575 -12.91 8.73 -19.13
C ARG A 575 -13.52 7.34 -19.07
N MET A 576 -13.68 6.77 -17.88
CA MET A 576 -14.34 5.48 -17.72
C MET A 576 -15.78 5.49 -18.27
N LEU A 577 -16.52 6.60 -18.09
CA LEU A 577 -17.85 6.78 -18.69
C LEU A 577 -17.80 6.80 -20.22
N ALA A 578 -16.84 7.51 -20.81
CA ALA A 578 -16.67 7.58 -22.26
C ALA A 578 -16.32 6.20 -22.86
N GLU A 579 -15.42 5.46 -22.22
CA GLU A 579 -15.02 4.11 -22.62
C GLU A 579 -16.22 3.13 -22.59
N LEU A 580 -17.00 3.13 -21.49
CA LEU A 580 -18.19 2.28 -21.38
C LEU A 580 -19.28 2.65 -22.38
N ALA A 581 -19.44 3.93 -22.69
CA ALA A 581 -20.40 4.40 -23.69
C ALA A 581 -20.01 3.94 -25.10
N ALA A 582 -18.72 4.01 -25.46
CA ALA A 582 -18.21 3.55 -26.75
C ALA A 582 -18.33 2.02 -26.91
N GLY A 583 -18.03 1.25 -25.86
CA GLY A 583 -18.18 -0.21 -25.91
C GLY A 583 -19.63 -0.68 -26.06
N ASN A 584 -20.61 0.09 -25.57
CA ASN A 584 -22.02 -0.28 -25.67
C ASN A 584 -22.61 -0.09 -27.08
N THR A 585 -22.05 0.83 -27.88
CA THR A 585 -22.55 1.07 -29.24
C THR A 585 -22.20 -0.06 -30.21
N ASP A 586 -21.08 -0.75 -29.99
CA ASP A 586 -20.65 -1.83 -30.88
C ASP A 586 -21.49 -3.12 -30.69
N GLY A 587 -21.95 -3.39 -29.46
CA GLY A 587 -22.81 -4.53 -29.14
C GLY A 587 -24.25 -4.42 -29.64
N ALA A 588 -24.74 -3.21 -29.97
CA ALA A 588 -26.11 -3.00 -30.46
C ALA A 588 -26.29 -3.29 -31.97
N SER A 589 -25.21 -3.66 -32.67
CA SER A 589 -25.22 -3.95 -34.12
C SER A 589 -25.34 -5.44 -34.48
N GLY A 590 -25.53 -6.33 -33.50
CA GLY A 590 -25.58 -7.79 -33.69
C GLY A 590 -26.95 -8.38 -34.02
N GLU A 591 -27.10 -8.77 -35.29
CA GLU A 591 -27.88 -9.90 -35.83
C GLU A 591 -29.40 -9.95 -35.60
N THR A 592 -30.14 -9.52 -36.62
CA THR A 592 -31.46 -10.09 -36.89
C THR A 592 -31.30 -11.61 -37.09
N PRO A 593 -32.00 -12.47 -36.32
CA PRO A 593 -31.86 -13.91 -36.46
C PRO A 593 -32.24 -14.34 -37.89
N PRO A 594 -31.51 -15.28 -38.51
CA PRO A 594 -31.83 -15.76 -39.84
C PRO A 594 -33.24 -16.38 -39.83
N ALA A 595 -34.07 -15.95 -40.76
CA ALA A 595 -35.44 -16.43 -40.92
C ALA A 595 -35.47 -17.96 -41.03
N GLU A 596 -36.13 -18.61 -40.07
CA GLU A 596 -36.41 -20.04 -40.10
C GLU A 596 -37.12 -20.40 -41.41
N THR A 597 -36.46 -21.25 -42.21
CA THR A 597 -37.08 -21.85 -43.39
C THR A 597 -37.93 -23.03 -42.91
N PRO A 598 -39.22 -23.13 -43.28
CA PRO A 598 -40.09 -24.18 -42.79
C PRO A 598 -39.68 -25.56 -43.35
N PRO A 599 -39.76 -26.64 -42.55
CA PRO A 599 -39.37 -27.98 -42.98
C PRO A 599 -40.33 -28.54 -44.03
N ALA A 600 -39.75 -29.23 -45.02
CA ALA A 600 -40.44 -29.97 -46.07
C ALA A 600 -40.83 -31.39 -45.63
#